data_AF-A0A8S8YAQ6-F1
#
_entry.id   AF-A0A8S8YAQ6-F1
#
_cell.length_a   1.000
_cell.length_b   1.000
_cell.length_c   1.000
_cell.angle_alpha   90.00
_cell.angle_beta   90.00
_cell.angle_gamma   90.00
#
_symmetry.space_group_name_H-M   'P 1'
#
loop_
_entity.id
_entity.type
_entity.pdbx_description
1 polymer ?
#
loop_
_entity_poly.entity_id
_entity_poly.type
_entity_poly.pdbx_seq_one_letter_code
_entity_poly.pdbx_strand_id
1 'polypeptide(L)'
;MAYASKGMVPEAPRPSRSCLGEALQNPLRSPGRVMHNNVMYQDPSDGPSPSSTSTRPSWEAEIEYCCQFLFAKAAGEAHDFTAAFDELRRGVDLSLNLAYNEPWGQMQPVRHILGALLFEQGHIEEAEEVYRADIALWKDNMWGLLGLKLCLEARGDAPDELAEVTALFNERSARADIVPAKTCFCAQDALAKSCCD
;
A
#
# COMPACT_ATOMS: atom_id res chain seq x y z
N MET A 1 -4.16 1.43 -11.97
CA MET A 1 -2.98 1.05 -11.17
C MET A 1 -2.81 -0.45 -11.10
N ALA A 2 -3.67 -1.22 -10.42
CA ALA A 2 -3.55 -2.69 -10.34
C ALA A 2 -3.50 -3.45 -11.69
N TYR A 3 -4.23 -3.00 -12.73
CA TYR A 3 -4.10 -3.60 -14.08
C TYR A 3 -2.82 -3.15 -14.81
N ALA A 4 -2.33 -1.94 -14.50
CA ALA A 4 -1.09 -1.44 -15.06
C ALA A 4 0.10 -2.19 -14.45
N SER A 5 0.12 -2.46 -13.14
CA SER A 5 1.17 -3.25 -12.48
C SER A 5 1.29 -4.65 -13.07
N LYS A 6 0.19 -5.25 -13.55
CA LYS A 6 0.17 -6.54 -14.26
C LYS A 6 0.63 -6.46 -15.72
N GLY A 7 1.01 -5.28 -16.22
CA GLY A 7 1.39 -5.06 -17.61
C GLY A 7 0.24 -5.16 -18.62
N MET A 8 -1.02 -5.21 -18.14
CA MET A 8 -2.20 -5.32 -19.01
C MET A 8 -2.55 -3.98 -19.69
N VAL A 9 -2.02 -2.88 -19.17
CA VAL A 9 -2.15 -1.53 -19.77
C VAL A 9 -0.77 -0.85 -19.76
N PRO A 10 0.11 -1.16 -20.73
CA PRO A 10 1.49 -0.68 -20.73
C PRO A 10 1.61 0.84 -20.90
N GLU A 11 0.60 1.49 -21.48
CA GLU A 11 0.57 2.95 -21.63
C GLU A 11 0.18 3.65 -20.34
N ALA A 12 -0.44 2.98 -19.36
CA ALA A 12 -1.05 3.63 -18.19
C ALA A 12 -0.10 4.38 -17.23
N PRO A 13 1.16 3.96 -16.97
CA PRO A 13 1.97 4.56 -15.90
C PRO A 13 2.42 6.01 -16.18
N ARG A 14 2.70 6.38 -17.44
CA ARG A 14 3.11 7.76 -17.79
C ARG A 14 1.95 8.76 -17.74
N PRO A 15 0.81 8.49 -18.40
CA PRO A 15 -0.38 9.34 -18.35
C PRO A 15 -0.95 9.43 -16.93
N SER A 16 -0.88 8.37 -16.13
CA SER A 16 -1.34 8.45 -14.74
C SER A 16 -0.50 9.45 -13.94
N ARG A 17 0.83 9.47 -14.12
CA ARG A 17 1.73 10.45 -13.48
C ARG A 17 1.43 11.87 -13.94
N SER A 18 1.27 12.11 -15.25
CA SER A 18 0.99 13.45 -15.78
C SER A 18 -0.38 13.96 -15.34
N CYS A 19 -1.43 13.13 -15.46
CA CYS A 19 -2.77 13.47 -15.03
C CYS A 19 -2.84 13.72 -13.51
N LEU A 20 -2.08 12.97 -12.71
CA LEU A 20 -1.97 13.24 -11.27
C LEU A 20 -1.31 14.58 -11.00
N GLY A 21 -0.21 14.90 -11.70
CA GLY A 21 0.46 16.20 -11.61
C GLY A 21 -0.45 17.37 -11.97
N GLU A 22 -1.22 17.25 -13.05
CA GLU A 22 -2.23 18.25 -13.46
C GLU A 22 -3.37 18.36 -12.44
N ALA A 23 -3.87 17.24 -11.92
CA ALA A 23 -4.91 17.22 -10.91
C ALA A 23 -4.47 17.87 -9.58
N LEU A 24 -3.18 17.78 -9.24
CA LEU A 24 -2.60 18.42 -8.06
C LEU A 24 -2.47 19.95 -8.23
N GLN A 25 -2.38 20.45 -9.45
CA GLN A 25 -2.33 21.88 -9.75
C GLN A 25 -3.74 22.51 -9.82
N ASN A 26 -4.82 21.72 -9.70
CA ASN A 26 -6.18 22.21 -9.85
C ASN A 26 -6.53 23.22 -8.74
N PRO A 27 -6.83 24.49 -9.10
CA PRO A 27 -7.13 25.53 -8.12
C PRO A 27 -8.41 25.29 -7.32
N LEU A 28 -9.33 24.40 -7.77
CA LEU A 28 -10.52 23.99 -7.01
C LEU A 28 -10.22 23.14 -5.77
N ARG A 29 -8.98 22.63 -5.65
CA ARG A 29 -8.41 22.07 -4.41
C ARG A 29 -7.92 23.18 -3.45
N SER A 30 -8.55 24.37 -3.52
CA SER A 30 -8.13 25.58 -2.82
C SER A 30 -7.87 25.36 -1.33
N PRO A 31 -6.89 26.09 -0.73
CA PRO A 31 -6.73 26.17 0.72
C PRO A 31 -8.04 26.58 1.39
N GLY A 32 -8.38 25.92 2.50
CA GLY A 32 -9.52 26.31 3.35
C GLY A 32 -10.84 25.54 3.12
N ARG A 33 -10.91 24.60 2.16
CA ARG A 33 -12.03 23.63 2.15
C ARG A 33 -11.87 22.67 3.32
N VAL A 34 -12.72 22.79 4.33
CA VAL A 34 -12.71 21.87 5.47
C VAL A 34 -13.67 20.71 5.22
N MET A 35 -13.21 19.49 5.45
CA MET A 35 -14.04 18.29 5.50
C MET A 35 -13.81 17.63 6.86
N HIS A 36 -14.88 17.51 7.66
CA HIS A 36 -14.87 16.85 8.98
C HIS A 36 -13.62 17.20 9.81
N ASN A 37 -13.40 18.49 10.09
CA ASN A 37 -12.24 19.03 10.83
C ASN A 37 -10.86 19.01 10.16
N ASN A 38 -10.68 18.41 8.97
CA ASN A 38 -9.44 18.56 8.23
C ASN A 38 -9.56 19.62 7.15
N VAL A 39 -8.52 20.45 7.01
CA VAL A 39 -8.35 21.21 5.77
C VAL A 39 -7.97 20.21 4.68
N MET A 40 -8.77 20.13 3.61
CA MET A 40 -8.56 19.18 2.52
C MET A 40 -7.23 19.37 1.81
N TYR A 41 -6.76 20.61 1.77
CA TYR A 41 -5.47 21.02 1.25
C TYR A 41 -4.88 22.10 2.16
N GLN A 42 -3.66 21.87 2.64
CA GLN A 42 -2.88 22.85 3.38
C GLN A 42 -1.41 22.76 2.94
N ASP A 43 -0.63 23.80 3.22
CA ASP A 43 0.79 23.77 2.91
C ASP A 43 1.46 22.62 3.68
N PRO A 44 2.35 21.83 3.06
CA PRO A 44 3.12 20.81 3.76
C PRO A 44 3.84 21.32 5.02
N SER A 45 4.19 22.62 5.09
CA SER A 45 4.76 23.24 6.30
C SER A 45 3.79 23.29 7.48
N ASP A 46 2.49 23.30 7.22
CA ASP A 46 1.43 23.46 8.22
C ASP A 46 0.92 22.11 8.75
N GLY A 47 1.44 20.98 8.23
CA GLY A 47 1.15 19.61 8.67
C GLY A 47 0.45 18.75 7.62
N PRO A 48 0.04 17.51 7.94
CA PRO A 48 -0.62 16.61 7.01
C PRO A 48 -2.09 16.96 6.76
N SER A 49 -2.51 16.93 5.49
CA SER A 49 -3.89 17.04 5.02
C SER A 49 -4.34 15.73 4.35
N PRO A 50 -5.65 15.46 4.23
CA PRO A 50 -6.15 14.28 3.53
C PRO A 50 -5.60 14.15 2.11
N SER A 51 -5.41 15.25 1.38
CA SER A 51 -4.82 15.22 0.04
C SER A 51 -3.33 14.90 0.05
N SER A 52 -2.55 15.46 0.98
CA SER A 52 -1.13 15.14 1.12
C SER A 52 -0.90 13.71 1.61
N THR A 53 -1.85 13.14 2.34
CA THR A 53 -1.78 11.79 2.91
C THR A 53 -2.29 10.72 1.92
N SER A 54 -3.31 11.03 1.12
CA SER A 54 -3.92 10.06 0.19
C SER A 54 -3.45 10.18 -1.25
N THR A 55 -3.15 11.40 -1.76
CA THR A 55 -3.01 11.64 -3.21
C THR A 55 -1.56 11.61 -3.69
N ARG A 56 -0.61 12.16 -2.93
CA ARG A 56 0.81 12.18 -3.36
C ARG A 56 1.57 10.90 -3.01
N PRO A 57 1.68 10.47 -1.74
CA PRO A 57 2.62 9.42 -1.37
C PRO A 57 2.18 8.03 -1.83
N SER A 58 0.88 7.69 -1.73
CA SER A 58 0.38 6.38 -2.18
C SER A 58 0.44 6.26 -3.71
N TRP A 59 -0.20 7.20 -4.42
CA TRP A 59 -0.32 7.10 -5.87
C TRP A 59 1.00 7.35 -6.59
N GLU A 60 1.79 8.34 -6.18
CA GLU A 60 3.10 8.59 -6.82
C GLU A 60 4.05 7.42 -6.57
N ALA A 61 4.08 6.86 -5.36
CA ALA A 61 4.90 5.68 -5.08
C ALA A 61 4.44 4.44 -5.84
N GLU A 62 3.13 4.19 -5.90
CA GLU A 62 2.59 3.08 -6.69
C GLU A 62 2.89 3.25 -8.19
N ILE A 63 2.78 4.46 -8.72
CA ILE A 63 3.13 4.78 -10.11
C ILE A 63 4.63 4.57 -10.35
N GLU A 64 5.47 5.06 -9.45
CA GLU A 64 6.93 4.91 -9.55
C GLU A 64 7.31 3.43 -9.48
N TYR A 65 6.80 2.70 -8.49
CA TYR A 65 7.01 1.25 -8.36
C TYR A 65 6.57 0.50 -9.62
N CYS A 66 5.38 0.80 -10.15
CA CYS A 66 4.89 0.19 -11.39
C CYS A 66 5.77 0.51 -12.59
N CYS A 67 6.24 1.77 -12.71
CA CYS A 67 7.18 2.15 -13.77
C CYS A 67 8.45 1.31 -13.68
N GLN A 68 9.11 1.30 -12.51
CA GLN A 68 10.35 0.56 -12.31
C GLN A 68 10.16 -0.94 -12.57
N PHE A 69 9.10 -1.52 -12.02
CA PHE A 69 8.77 -2.94 -12.18
C PHE A 69 8.57 -3.31 -13.66
N LEU A 70 7.75 -2.55 -14.40
CA LEU A 70 7.47 -2.83 -15.81
C LEU A 70 8.67 -2.56 -16.71
N PHE A 71 9.40 -1.46 -16.49
CA PHE A 71 10.57 -1.12 -17.30
C PHE A 71 11.66 -2.16 -17.14
N ALA A 72 12.03 -2.51 -15.92
CA ALA A 72 13.11 -3.47 -15.72
C ALA A 72 12.66 -4.93 -15.93
N LYS A 73 11.35 -5.27 -15.85
CA LYS A 73 10.83 -6.55 -16.39
C LYS A 73 10.95 -6.63 -17.91
N ALA A 74 10.66 -5.54 -18.62
CA ALA A 74 10.77 -5.48 -20.08
C ALA A 74 12.23 -5.46 -20.57
N ALA A 75 13.12 -4.82 -19.82
CA ALA A 75 14.54 -4.68 -20.18
C ALA A 75 15.43 -5.81 -19.63
N GLY A 76 14.98 -6.56 -18.62
CA GLY A 76 15.80 -7.56 -17.93
C GLY A 76 16.93 -6.94 -17.08
N GLU A 77 16.76 -5.66 -16.72
CA GLU A 77 17.75 -4.87 -15.99
C GLU A 77 17.46 -4.90 -14.48
N ALA A 78 18.39 -4.36 -13.68
CA ALA A 78 18.17 -4.19 -12.25
C ALA A 78 17.13 -3.09 -11.98
N HIS A 79 16.25 -3.32 -11.04
CA HIS A 79 15.21 -2.38 -10.61
C HIS A 79 15.68 -1.61 -9.37
N ASP A 80 15.41 -0.31 -9.31
CA ASP A 80 15.60 0.51 -8.10
C ASP A 80 14.24 0.98 -7.57
N PHE A 81 13.80 0.40 -6.46
CA PHE A 81 12.54 0.74 -5.78
C PHE A 81 12.73 1.74 -4.64
N THR A 82 13.94 2.25 -4.40
CA THR A 82 14.26 3.10 -3.24
C THR A 82 13.34 4.32 -3.17
N ALA A 83 13.18 5.03 -4.29
CA ALA A 83 12.31 6.20 -4.37
C ALA A 83 10.83 5.86 -4.07
N ALA A 84 10.36 4.70 -4.53
CA ALA A 84 8.98 4.27 -4.27
C ALA A 84 8.78 3.91 -2.78
N PHE A 85 9.72 3.20 -2.16
CA PHE A 85 9.64 2.86 -0.74
C PHE A 85 9.74 4.11 0.15
N ASP A 86 10.59 5.07 -0.18
CA ASP A 86 10.71 6.32 0.57
C ASP A 86 9.42 7.14 0.51
N GLU A 87 8.76 7.21 -0.65
CA GLU A 87 7.43 7.83 -0.75
C GLU A 87 6.36 7.07 0.04
N LEU A 88 6.36 5.74 0.03
CA LEU A 88 5.41 4.95 0.83
C LEU A 88 5.63 5.15 2.34
N ARG A 89 6.88 5.16 2.81
CA ARG A 89 7.21 5.44 4.22
C ARG A 89 6.75 6.83 4.63
N ARG A 90 6.95 7.85 3.78
CA ARG A 90 6.39 9.19 3.99
C ARG A 90 4.86 9.16 4.07
N GLY A 91 4.21 8.41 3.18
CA GLY A 91 2.76 8.25 3.20
C GLY A 91 2.23 7.64 4.48
N VAL A 92 2.93 6.63 5.02
CA VAL A 92 2.63 6.02 6.31
C VAL A 92 2.74 7.05 7.43
N ASP A 93 3.82 7.83 7.50
CA ASP A 93 4.00 8.87 8.51
C ASP A 93 2.91 9.95 8.44
N LEU A 94 2.63 10.46 7.24
CA LEU A 94 1.55 11.44 7.02
C LEU A 94 0.16 10.88 7.37
N SER A 95 -0.05 9.57 7.25
CA SER A 95 -1.32 8.92 7.63
C SER A 95 -1.51 8.84 9.14
N LEU A 96 -0.44 8.58 9.90
CA LEU A 96 -0.51 8.51 11.35
C LEU A 96 -0.70 9.88 12.00
N ASN A 97 -0.11 10.91 11.39
CA ASN A 97 -0.11 12.26 11.93
C ASN A 97 -1.32 13.10 11.49
N LEU A 98 -2.28 12.50 10.78
CA LEU A 98 -3.49 13.20 10.35
C LEU A 98 -4.38 13.53 11.55
N ALA A 99 -4.77 14.80 11.69
CA ALA A 99 -5.50 15.29 12.88
C ALA A 99 -6.88 14.65 13.09
N TYR A 100 -7.54 14.24 12.00
CA TYR A 100 -8.83 13.54 12.01
C TYR A 100 -8.88 12.55 10.84
N ASN A 101 -9.51 11.38 10.98
CA ASN A 101 -9.53 10.38 9.91
C ASN A 101 -10.93 9.80 9.64
N GLU A 102 -11.99 10.58 9.85
CA GLU A 102 -13.36 10.14 9.57
C GLU A 102 -14.10 11.09 8.60
N PRO A 103 -14.81 10.56 7.58
CA PRO A 103 -14.70 9.20 7.07
C PRO A 103 -13.31 8.95 6.50
N TRP A 104 -12.86 7.71 6.61
CA TRP A 104 -11.55 7.24 6.16
C TRP A 104 -11.35 7.63 4.69
N GLY A 105 -10.47 8.61 4.45
CA GLY A 105 -10.28 9.19 3.12
C GLY A 105 -9.46 8.31 2.18
N GLN A 106 -8.86 7.24 2.71
CA GLN A 106 -8.05 6.28 1.96
C GLN A 106 -8.85 5.02 1.68
N MET A 107 -8.89 4.60 0.41
CA MET A 107 -9.51 3.33 0.01
C MET A 107 -8.78 2.12 0.62
N GLN A 108 -7.45 2.22 0.74
CA GLN A 108 -6.58 1.20 1.31
C GLN A 108 -5.50 1.88 2.17
N PRO A 109 -5.18 1.37 3.37
CA PRO A 109 -4.09 1.91 4.18
C PRO A 109 -2.74 1.79 3.46
N VAL A 110 -1.95 2.87 3.47
CA VAL A 110 -0.62 2.91 2.81
C VAL A 110 0.31 1.81 3.36
N ARG A 111 0.16 1.44 4.65
CA ARG A 111 0.91 0.36 5.29
C ARG A 111 0.72 -0.99 4.59
N HIS A 112 -0.49 -1.30 4.11
CA HIS A 112 -0.76 -2.56 3.42
C HIS A 112 -0.11 -2.60 2.04
N ILE A 113 0.07 -1.45 1.41
CA ILE A 113 0.79 -1.31 0.14
C ILE A 113 2.29 -1.48 0.40
N LEU A 114 2.85 -0.73 1.35
CA LEU A 114 4.25 -0.81 1.72
C LEU A 114 4.65 -2.24 2.11
N GLY A 115 3.92 -2.88 3.01
CA GLY A 115 4.20 -4.26 3.43
C GLY A 115 4.09 -5.27 2.28
N ALA A 116 3.16 -5.10 1.35
CA ALA A 116 3.00 -6.01 0.21
C ALA A 116 4.19 -5.92 -0.75
N LEU A 117 4.60 -4.69 -1.07
CA LEU A 117 5.68 -4.43 -2.03
C LEU A 117 7.06 -4.76 -1.44
N LEU A 118 7.29 -4.48 -0.15
CA LEU A 118 8.49 -4.92 0.55
C LEU A 118 8.61 -6.44 0.56
N PHE A 119 7.52 -7.14 0.89
CA PHE A 119 7.49 -8.60 0.87
C PHE A 119 7.77 -9.16 -0.53
N GLU A 120 7.18 -8.58 -1.58
CA GLU A 120 7.40 -8.98 -2.97
C GLU A 120 8.86 -8.85 -3.40
N GLN A 121 9.55 -7.81 -2.94
CA GLN A 121 10.97 -7.56 -3.25
C GLN A 121 11.93 -8.30 -2.30
N GLY A 122 11.41 -9.10 -1.37
CA GLY A 122 12.23 -9.90 -0.43
C GLY A 122 12.74 -9.15 0.79
N HIS A 123 12.27 -7.93 1.05
CA HIS A 123 12.55 -7.17 2.28
C HIS A 123 11.65 -7.67 3.43
N ILE A 124 11.84 -8.93 3.83
CA ILE A 124 10.94 -9.64 4.76
C ILE A 124 10.94 -9.00 6.15
N GLU A 125 12.10 -8.61 6.67
CA GLU A 125 12.24 -8.04 8.00
C GLU A 125 11.49 -6.71 8.14
N GLU A 126 11.62 -5.83 7.15
CA GLU A 126 10.92 -4.54 7.13
C GLU A 126 9.41 -4.74 6.92
N ALA A 127 9.01 -5.67 6.04
CA ALA A 127 7.61 -6.00 5.82
C ALA A 127 6.94 -6.49 7.11
N GLU A 128 7.62 -7.35 7.86
CA GLU A 128 7.15 -7.86 9.15
C GLU A 128 6.93 -6.73 10.16
N GLU A 129 7.88 -5.80 10.27
CA GLU A 129 7.75 -4.63 11.16
C GLU A 129 6.52 -3.78 10.79
N VAL A 130 6.30 -3.54 9.50
CA VAL A 130 5.14 -2.80 9.00
C VAL A 130 3.82 -3.48 9.40
N TYR A 131 3.72 -4.81 9.26
CA TYR A 131 2.51 -5.55 9.63
C TYR A 131 2.31 -5.65 11.14
N ARG A 132 3.37 -5.82 11.93
CA ARG A 132 3.28 -5.79 13.40
C ARG A 132 2.79 -4.43 13.90
N ALA A 133 3.30 -3.34 13.31
CA ALA A 133 2.83 -1.99 13.60
C ALA A 133 1.34 -1.79 13.20
N ASP A 134 0.90 -2.38 12.08
CA ASP A 134 -0.50 -2.34 11.67
C ASP A 134 -1.42 -3.07 12.67
N ILE A 135 -1.05 -4.29 13.08
CA ILE A 135 -1.82 -5.10 14.04
C ILE A 135 -1.86 -4.42 15.42
N ALA A 136 -0.79 -3.72 15.82
CA ALA A 136 -0.77 -2.98 17.08
C ALA A 136 -1.81 -1.83 17.10
N LEU A 137 -2.03 -1.17 15.96
CA LEU A 137 -3.05 -0.13 15.79
C LEU A 137 -4.45 -0.73 15.62
N TRP A 138 -4.57 -1.71 14.74
CA TRP A 138 -5.82 -2.35 14.34
C TRP A 138 -5.79 -3.83 14.68
N LYS A 139 -6.09 -4.13 15.96
CA LYS A 139 -6.07 -5.50 16.48
C LYS A 139 -6.95 -6.41 15.63
N ASP A 140 -6.40 -7.57 15.32
CA ASP A 140 -7.04 -8.63 14.53
C ASP A 140 -7.55 -8.22 13.14
N ASN A 141 -6.95 -7.19 12.54
CA ASN A 141 -7.20 -6.86 11.15
C ASN A 141 -6.75 -8.03 10.24
N MET A 142 -7.69 -8.57 9.45
CA MET A 142 -7.43 -9.67 8.50
C MET A 142 -6.24 -9.39 7.58
N TRP A 143 -6.10 -8.17 7.08
CA TRP A 143 -5.03 -7.80 6.16
C TRP A 143 -3.66 -7.77 6.84
N GLY A 144 -3.57 -7.19 8.04
CA GLY A 144 -2.35 -7.21 8.84
C GLY A 144 -1.94 -8.64 9.20
N LEU A 145 -2.91 -9.48 9.60
CA LEU A 145 -2.69 -10.90 9.90
C LEU A 145 -2.21 -11.69 8.68
N LEU A 146 -2.77 -11.45 7.50
CA LEU A 146 -2.30 -12.05 6.25
C LEU A 146 -0.83 -11.68 5.97
N GLY A 147 -0.51 -10.39 6.07
CA GLY A 147 0.85 -9.91 5.83
C GLY A 147 1.88 -10.51 6.79
N LEU A 148 1.56 -10.52 8.09
CA LEU A 148 2.41 -11.13 9.11
C LEU A 148 2.57 -12.64 8.87
N LYS A 149 1.48 -13.35 8.57
CA LYS A 149 1.51 -14.78 8.22
C LYS A 149 2.51 -15.05 7.10
N LEU A 150 2.45 -14.28 6.01
CA LEU A 150 3.35 -14.45 4.86
C LEU A 150 4.82 -14.21 5.25
N CYS A 151 5.10 -13.21 6.08
CA CYS A 151 6.46 -12.93 6.55
C CYS A 151 7.01 -14.07 7.41
N LEU A 152 6.19 -14.58 8.34
CA LEU A 152 6.55 -15.73 9.18
C LEU A 152 6.76 -17.01 8.36
N GLU A 153 5.94 -17.26 7.34
CA GLU A 153 6.13 -18.36 6.38
C GLU A 153 7.44 -18.25 5.62
N ALA A 154 7.81 -17.04 5.19
CA ALA A 154 9.07 -16.79 4.48
C ALA A 154 10.31 -16.95 5.39
N ARG A 155 10.20 -16.55 6.66
CA ARG A 155 11.28 -16.65 7.65
C ARG A 155 11.50 -18.08 8.14
N GLY A 156 10.43 -18.84 8.36
CA GLY A 156 10.46 -20.29 8.63
C GLY A 156 11.05 -20.69 10.00
N ASP A 157 11.24 -19.77 10.93
CA ASP A 157 11.93 -19.99 12.22
C ASP A 157 11.00 -19.91 13.46
N ALA A 158 9.73 -19.55 13.28
CA ALA A 158 8.75 -19.33 14.35
C ALA A 158 7.45 -20.11 14.10
N PRO A 159 7.46 -21.45 14.17
CA PRO A 159 6.31 -22.29 13.83
C PRO A 159 5.10 -22.09 14.75
N ASP A 160 5.33 -21.84 16.04
CA ASP A 160 4.25 -21.63 17.02
C ASP A 160 3.51 -20.32 16.76
N GLU A 161 4.24 -19.22 16.57
CA GLU A 161 3.66 -17.92 16.23
C GLU A 161 2.92 -17.98 14.87
N LEU A 162 3.52 -18.66 13.88
CA LEU A 162 2.87 -18.86 12.58
C LEU A 162 1.54 -19.60 12.72
N ALA A 163 1.46 -20.63 13.57
CA ALA A 163 0.23 -21.38 13.80
C ALA A 163 -0.85 -20.50 14.45
N GLU A 164 -0.49 -19.67 15.43
CA GLU A 164 -1.39 -18.73 16.08
C GLU A 164 -1.92 -17.67 15.11
N VAL A 165 -1.03 -17.00 14.38
CA VAL A 165 -1.39 -15.97 13.39
C VAL A 165 -2.24 -16.57 12.27
N THR A 166 -1.93 -17.79 11.83
CA THR A 166 -2.73 -18.50 10.81
C THR A 166 -4.13 -18.82 11.31
N ALA A 167 -4.27 -19.27 12.56
CA ALA A 167 -5.58 -19.54 13.15
C ALA A 167 -6.43 -18.26 13.23
N LEU A 168 -5.84 -17.16 13.70
CA LEU A 168 -6.50 -15.85 13.75
C LEU A 168 -6.88 -15.36 12.34
N PHE A 169 -5.97 -15.45 11.37
CA PHE A 169 -6.27 -15.07 9.99
C PHE A 169 -7.47 -15.85 9.45
N ASN A 170 -7.48 -17.17 9.59
CA ASN A 170 -8.57 -18.03 9.12
C ASN A 170 -9.92 -17.68 9.77
N GLU A 171 -9.92 -17.36 11.07
CA GLU A 171 -11.12 -16.91 11.77
C GLU A 171 -11.62 -15.58 11.20
N ARG A 172 -10.72 -14.60 11.02
CA ARG A 172 -11.11 -13.25 10.55
C ARG A 172 -11.42 -13.20 9.06
N SER A 173 -10.88 -14.11 8.27
CA SER A 173 -11.19 -14.25 6.85
C SER A 173 -12.38 -15.16 6.55
N ALA A 174 -13.00 -15.80 7.55
CA ALA A 174 -14.02 -16.84 7.35
C ALA A 174 -15.25 -16.38 6.54
N ARG A 175 -15.52 -15.07 6.50
CA ARG A 175 -16.65 -14.46 5.79
C ARG A 175 -16.24 -13.68 4.55
N ALA A 176 -14.96 -13.72 4.17
CA ALA A 176 -14.49 -13.04 2.97
C ALA A 176 -14.94 -13.82 1.73
N ASP A 177 -15.60 -13.15 0.79
CA ASP A 177 -16.00 -13.77 -0.48
C ASP A 177 -14.78 -14.19 -1.32
N ILE A 178 -13.71 -13.40 -1.24
CA ILE A 178 -12.43 -13.65 -1.90
C ILE A 178 -11.33 -13.54 -0.86
N VAL A 179 -10.56 -14.60 -0.70
CA VAL A 179 -9.37 -14.59 0.17
C VAL A 179 -8.18 -14.07 -0.64
N PRO A 180 -7.62 -12.92 -0.27
CA PRO A 180 -6.47 -12.33 -0.95
C PRO A 180 -5.19 -13.13 -0.62
N ALA A 181 -4.27 -13.23 -1.59
CA ALA A 181 -2.96 -13.85 -1.37
C ALA A 181 -1.89 -12.85 -0.93
N LYS A 182 -2.12 -11.55 -1.19
CA LYS A 182 -1.28 -10.43 -0.76
C LYS A 182 -2.18 -9.31 -0.23
N THR A 183 -1.64 -8.45 0.62
CA THR A 183 -2.41 -7.34 1.22
C THR A 183 -2.68 -6.19 0.27
N CYS A 184 -2.12 -6.22 -0.94
CA CYS A 184 -2.34 -5.21 -1.97
C CYS A 184 -2.33 -5.84 -3.36
N PHE A 185 -3.27 -5.40 -4.22
CA PHE A 185 -3.31 -5.77 -5.64
C PHE A 185 -2.23 -5.10 -6.50
N CYS A 186 -1.46 -4.18 -5.91
CA CYS A 186 -0.28 -3.61 -6.55
C CYS A 186 0.87 -4.62 -6.60
N ALA A 187 0.95 -5.54 -5.65
CA ALA A 187 1.82 -6.71 -5.74
C ALA A 187 1.30 -7.67 -6.83
N GLN A 188 2.22 -8.32 -7.52
CA GLN A 188 1.95 -9.44 -8.42
C GLN A 188 1.38 -10.62 -7.63
N ASP A 189 0.62 -11.48 -8.33
CA ASP A 189 0.01 -12.68 -7.75
C ASP A 189 -0.81 -12.41 -6.47
N ALA A 190 -1.48 -11.26 -6.40
CA ALA A 190 -2.31 -10.86 -5.26
C ALA A 190 -3.56 -11.75 -5.02
N LEU A 191 -3.88 -12.63 -5.96
CA LEU A 191 -4.92 -13.65 -5.81
C LEU A 191 -4.27 -15.02 -5.61
N ALA A 192 -4.85 -15.84 -4.73
CA ALA A 192 -4.41 -17.22 -4.57
C ALA A 192 -4.62 -17.96 -5.89
N LYS A 193 -3.63 -18.75 -6.32
CA LYS A 193 -3.75 -19.60 -7.51
C LYS A 193 -4.94 -20.53 -7.33
N SER A 194 -5.91 -20.40 -8.22
CA SER A 194 -7.06 -21.29 -8.29
C SER A 194 -6.77 -22.44 -9.26
N CYS A 195 -7.55 -23.51 -9.18
CA CYS A 195 -7.43 -24.66 -10.08
C CYS A 195 -7.67 -24.31 -11.57
N CYS A 196 -8.04 -23.07 -11.89
CA CYS A 196 -8.39 -22.61 -13.24
C CYS A 196 -7.43 -21.54 -13.80
N ASP A 197 -6.36 -21.20 -13.08
CA ASP A 197 -5.30 -20.29 -13.55
C ASP A 197 -4.21 -21.01 -14.34
#